data_AF-A0A3S0UI30-F1
#
_entry.id   AF-A0A3S0UI30-F1
#
_cell.length_a   1.000
_cell.length_b   1.000
_cell.length_c   1.000
_cell.angle_alpha   90.00
_cell.angle_beta   90.00
_cell.angle_gamma   90.00
#
_symmetry.space_group_name_H-M   'P 1'
#
loop_
_entity.id
_entity.type
_entity.pdbx_description
1 polymer ?
#
loop_
_entity_poly.entity_id
_entity_poly.type
_entity_poly.pdbx_seq_one_letter_code
_entity_poly.pdbx_strand_id
1 'polypeptide(L)'
;MKPFHYLRLFHWLFAGSFICAYLTGDEGELLHVWLGYGLIALLLSRLVIAVLRVRGFPALWPIWTGNNTFTVSASRMLVVALLLSTSITVVTGLSMVDNTRILGIAAGSLISPAAADTDREMETHETSSSADYESAEWLEELHEFAANTTLGLAGAHILFLLLLRRRFALNMIPGFGNSRAKSRSTHATGTASLPG
;
A
#
# COMPACT_ATOMS: atom_id res chain seq x y z
N MET A 1 16.13 10.34 -14.15
CA MET A 1 15.71 10.76 -12.79
C MET A 1 16.03 9.62 -11.82
N LYS A 2 16.50 9.91 -10.59
CA LYS A 2 17.17 8.90 -9.73
C LYS A 2 16.18 7.85 -9.17
N PRO A 3 16.44 6.53 -9.33
CA PRO A 3 15.49 5.45 -9.02
C PRO A 3 15.02 5.39 -7.55
N PHE A 4 15.81 5.91 -6.61
CA PHE A 4 15.51 5.87 -5.16
C PHE A 4 14.31 6.73 -4.73
N HIS A 5 13.91 7.74 -5.50
CA HIS A 5 12.77 8.59 -5.13
C HIS A 5 11.43 7.90 -5.39
N TYR A 6 11.33 7.07 -6.44
CA TYR A 6 10.08 6.39 -6.80
C TYR A 6 9.66 5.39 -5.73
N LEU A 7 10.60 4.61 -5.20
CA LEU A 7 10.36 3.64 -4.13
C LEU A 7 9.78 4.29 -2.86
N ARG A 8 10.30 5.46 -2.52
CA ARG A 8 9.87 6.20 -1.33
C ARG A 8 8.49 6.81 -1.55
N LEU A 9 8.29 7.48 -2.69
CA LEU A 9 6.99 8.03 -3.05
C LEU A 9 5.93 6.92 -3.07
N PHE A 10 6.24 5.78 -3.68
CA PHE A 10 5.37 4.62 -3.73
C PHE A 10 4.99 4.12 -2.33
N HIS A 11 5.95 4.00 -1.42
CA HIS A 11 5.68 3.58 -0.05
C HIS A 11 4.79 4.57 0.71
N TRP A 12 5.06 5.87 0.58
CA TRP A 12 4.23 6.92 1.21
C TRP A 12 2.82 6.99 0.61
N LEU A 13 2.69 6.79 -0.71
CA LEU A 13 1.38 6.67 -1.36
C LEU A 13 0.63 5.44 -0.84
N PHE A 14 1.28 4.28 -0.76
CA PHE A 14 0.66 3.06 -0.24
C PHE A 14 0.21 3.23 1.22
N ALA A 15 1.08 3.75 2.07
CA ALA A 15 0.77 3.99 3.48
C ALA A 15 -0.34 5.04 3.66
N GLY A 16 -0.28 6.14 2.90
CA GLY A 16 -1.30 7.19 2.92
C GLY A 16 -2.66 6.69 2.45
N SER A 17 -2.71 5.99 1.32
CA SER A 17 -3.94 5.37 0.81
C SER A 17 -4.52 4.36 1.80
N PHE A 18 -3.69 3.55 2.46
CA PHE A 18 -4.15 2.59 3.45
C PHE A 18 -4.79 3.27 4.66
N ILE A 19 -4.13 4.30 5.21
CA ILE A 19 -4.67 5.05 6.35
C ILE A 19 -5.97 5.75 5.97
N CYS A 20 -6.01 6.41 4.81
CA CYS A 20 -7.24 7.06 4.35
C CYS A 20 -8.37 6.03 4.16
N ALA A 21 -8.08 4.86 3.58
CA ALA A 21 -9.09 3.81 3.39
C ALA A 21 -9.62 3.31 4.73
N TYR A 22 -8.73 3.07 5.70
CA TYR A 22 -9.12 2.64 7.04
C TYR A 22 -10.02 3.67 7.73
N LEU A 23 -9.71 4.96 7.63
CA LEU A 23 -10.52 6.03 8.23
C LEU A 23 -11.87 6.24 7.54
N THR A 24 -11.97 5.91 6.24
CA THR A 24 -13.22 6.08 5.48
C THR A 24 -14.07 4.82 5.42
N GLY A 25 -13.69 3.75 6.11
CA GLY A 25 -14.44 2.48 6.12
C GLY A 25 -15.89 2.65 6.58
N ASP A 26 -16.12 3.47 7.60
CA ASP A 26 -17.43 3.55 8.27
C ASP A 26 -18.37 4.61 7.63
N GLU A 27 -17.85 5.79 7.29
CA GLU A 27 -18.67 6.94 6.84
C GLU A 27 -18.58 7.19 5.32
N GLY A 28 -17.61 6.57 4.64
CA GLY A 28 -17.18 6.94 3.30
C GLY A 28 -17.05 5.73 2.37
N GLU A 29 -18.03 4.82 2.36
CA GLU A 29 -18.02 3.55 1.60
C GLU A 29 -17.48 3.71 0.17
N LEU A 30 -18.00 4.69 -0.59
CA LEU A 30 -17.52 4.94 -1.96
C LEU A 30 -16.04 5.28 -2.00
N LEU A 31 -15.59 6.17 -1.11
CA LEU A 31 -14.19 6.59 -1.05
C LEU A 31 -13.29 5.44 -0.57
N HIS A 32 -13.75 4.66 0.40
CA HIS A 32 -13.09 3.44 0.86
C HIS A 32 -12.87 2.45 -0.29
N VAL A 33 -13.90 2.18 -1.09
CA VAL A 33 -13.82 1.29 -2.27
C VAL A 33 -12.82 1.82 -3.32
N TRP A 34 -12.89 3.11 -3.66
CA TRP A 34 -11.94 3.72 -4.60
C TRP A 34 -10.50 3.68 -4.10
N LEU A 35 -10.27 3.94 -2.81
CA LEU A 35 -8.95 3.80 -2.19
C LEU A 35 -8.50 2.35 -2.16
N GLY A 36 -9.41 1.40 -1.94
CA GLY A 36 -9.18 -0.04 -2.04
C GLY A 36 -8.66 -0.45 -3.42
N TYR A 37 -9.29 0.04 -4.50
CA TYR A 37 -8.78 -0.17 -5.86
C TYR A 37 -7.41 0.46 -6.10
N GLY A 38 -7.17 1.66 -5.54
CA GLY A 38 -5.85 2.28 -5.54
C GLY A 38 -4.81 1.39 -4.86
N LEU A 39 -5.13 0.81 -3.71
CA LEU A 39 -4.28 -0.12 -2.97
C LEU A 39 -4.01 -1.41 -3.75
N ILE A 40 -5.03 -1.98 -4.42
CA ILE A 40 -4.88 -3.13 -5.33
C ILE A 40 -3.89 -2.80 -6.43
N ALA A 41 -4.08 -1.69 -7.14
CA ALA A 41 -3.22 -1.29 -8.25
C ALA A 41 -1.77 -1.09 -7.79
N LEU A 42 -1.58 -0.42 -6.65
CA LEU A 42 -0.26 -0.27 -6.04
C LEU A 42 0.32 -1.66 -5.68
N LEU A 43 -0.40 -2.51 -4.94
CA LEU A 43 0.08 -3.83 -4.53
C LEU A 43 0.47 -4.71 -5.73
N LEU A 44 -0.36 -4.75 -6.77
CA LEU A 44 -0.08 -5.48 -8.01
C LEU A 44 1.14 -4.93 -8.72
N SER A 45 1.26 -3.61 -8.87
CA SER A 45 2.46 -3.01 -9.47
C SER A 45 3.73 -3.41 -8.71
N ARG A 46 3.65 -3.51 -7.38
CA ARG A 46 4.75 -3.93 -6.53
C ARG A 46 5.09 -5.40 -6.70
N LEU A 47 4.08 -6.27 -6.80
CA LEU A 47 4.27 -7.69 -7.06
C LEU A 47 4.88 -7.91 -8.46
N VAL A 48 4.38 -7.20 -9.48
CA VAL A 48 4.90 -7.25 -10.86
C VAL A 48 6.36 -6.82 -10.91
N ILE A 49 6.73 -5.67 -10.32
CA ILE A 49 8.13 -5.20 -10.30
C ILE A 49 9.04 -6.25 -9.66
N ALA A 50 8.56 -6.92 -8.62
CA ALA A 50 9.33 -7.90 -7.93
C ALA A 50 9.47 -9.23 -8.67
N VAL A 51 8.42 -9.71 -9.32
CA VAL A 51 8.42 -10.90 -10.18
C VAL A 51 9.32 -10.66 -11.39
N LEU A 52 9.22 -9.48 -12.02
CA LEU A 52 10.03 -9.08 -13.17
C LEU A 52 11.50 -8.85 -12.84
N ARG A 53 11.90 -8.93 -11.55
CA ARG A 53 13.29 -8.89 -11.07
C ARG A 53 14.12 -7.76 -11.72
N VAL A 54 13.48 -6.62 -11.97
CA VAL A 54 14.07 -5.51 -12.74
C VAL A 54 15.35 -5.05 -12.03
N ARG A 55 16.48 -5.08 -12.76
CA ARG A 55 17.83 -4.74 -12.25
C ARG A 55 17.80 -3.36 -11.58
N GLY A 56 17.87 -3.34 -10.24
CA GLY A 56 17.87 -2.10 -9.44
C GLY A 56 16.89 -2.06 -8.27
N PHE A 57 15.94 -3.00 -8.19
CA PHE A 57 15.08 -3.18 -7.00
C PHE A 57 15.63 -4.28 -6.10
N PRO A 58 15.69 -4.08 -4.76
CA PRO A 58 16.03 -5.17 -3.84
C PRO A 58 15.00 -6.30 -3.96
N ALA A 59 15.47 -7.55 -3.99
CA ALA A 59 14.63 -8.73 -4.15
C ALA A 59 13.53 -8.79 -3.08
N LEU A 60 12.29 -9.12 -3.48
CA LEU A 60 11.19 -9.39 -2.54
C LEU A 60 11.52 -10.54 -1.59
N TRP A 61 12.33 -11.50 -2.06
CA TRP A 61 12.67 -12.67 -1.28
C TRP A 61 13.80 -12.37 -0.32
N PRO A 62 13.63 -12.62 1.00
CA PRO A 62 14.73 -12.60 1.93
C PRO A 62 15.71 -13.70 1.54
N ILE A 63 16.77 -13.36 0.79
CA ILE A 63 17.85 -14.28 0.48
C ILE A 63 18.43 -14.78 1.82
N TRP A 64 18.27 -16.08 2.09
CA TRP A 64 18.72 -16.77 3.31
C TRP A 64 20.21 -17.12 3.21
N THR A 65 21.07 -16.13 2.99
CA THR A 65 22.52 -16.32 3.00
C THR A 65 23.15 -15.51 4.12
N GLY A 66 23.69 -16.21 5.12
CA GLY A 66 24.48 -15.64 6.22
C GLY A 66 23.87 -15.83 7.62
N ASN A 67 24.73 -15.70 8.64
CA ASN A 67 24.39 -15.87 10.06
C ASN A 67 23.37 -14.80 10.50
N ASN A 68 22.08 -15.13 10.45
CA ASN A 68 21.01 -14.19 10.77
C ASN A 68 20.94 -13.96 12.28
N THR A 69 21.27 -12.74 12.72
CA THR A 69 20.90 -12.31 14.07
C THR A 69 19.38 -12.26 14.20
N PHE A 70 18.84 -12.55 15.39
CA PHE A 70 17.40 -12.55 15.66
C PHE A 70 16.69 -11.29 15.16
N THR A 71 17.34 -10.12 15.26
CA THR A 71 16.80 -8.82 14.80
C THR A 71 16.57 -8.72 13.28
N VAL A 72 17.43 -9.35 12.47
CA VAL A 72 17.30 -9.32 11.00
C VAL A 72 16.19 -10.28 10.54
N SER A 73 16.06 -11.44 11.19
CA SER A 73 14.97 -12.37 10.92
C SER A 73 13.62 -11.79 11.32
N ALA A 74 13.52 -11.19 12.52
CA ALA A 74 12.28 -10.57 13.01
C ALA A 74 11.77 -9.47 12.07
N SER A 75 12.66 -8.57 11.62
CA SER A 75 12.28 -7.52 10.66
C SER A 75 11.76 -8.08 9.33
N ARG A 76 12.35 -9.19 8.85
CA ARG A 76 11.95 -9.84 7.60
C ARG A 76 10.59 -10.52 7.75
N MET A 77 10.38 -11.25 8.85
CA MET A 77 9.10 -11.90 9.15
C MET A 77 7.98 -10.88 9.31
N LEU A 78 8.26 -9.73 9.93
CA LEU A 78 7.28 -8.65 10.07
C LEU A 78 6.84 -8.08 8.71
N VAL A 79 7.79 -7.86 7.80
CA VAL A 79 7.46 -7.40 6.43
C VAL A 79 6.65 -8.44 5.66
N VAL A 80 7.00 -9.73 5.79
CA VAL A 80 6.23 -10.82 5.15
C VAL A 80 4.82 -10.90 5.73
N ALA A 81 4.67 -10.82 7.05
CA ALA A 81 3.37 -10.79 7.73
C ALA A 81 2.52 -9.61 7.25
N LEU A 82 3.11 -8.42 7.10
CA LEU A 82 2.43 -7.25 6.55
C LEU A 82 1.94 -7.47 5.12
N LEU A 83 2.78 -8.02 4.24
CA LEU A 83 2.40 -8.29 2.85
C LEU A 83 1.29 -9.34 2.76
N LEU A 84 1.35 -10.37 3.60
CA LEU A 84 0.35 -11.43 3.64
C LEU A 84 -0.99 -10.90 4.19
N SER A 85 -0.97 -10.21 5.33
CA SER A 85 -2.16 -9.61 5.94
C SER A 85 -2.83 -8.60 5.01
N THR A 86 -2.04 -7.70 4.39
CA THR A 86 -2.60 -6.71 3.46
C THR A 86 -3.17 -7.37 2.22
N SER A 87 -2.54 -8.44 1.72
CA SER A 87 -3.10 -9.21 0.59
C SER A 87 -4.46 -9.82 0.95
N ILE A 88 -4.62 -10.36 2.16
CA ILE A 88 -5.89 -10.91 2.64
C ILE A 88 -6.96 -9.82 2.74
N THR A 89 -6.65 -8.68 3.36
CA THR A 89 -7.59 -7.54 3.45
C THR A 89 -8.05 -7.08 2.07
N VAL A 90 -7.11 -6.96 1.12
CA VAL A 90 -7.42 -6.51 -0.22
C VAL A 90 -8.27 -7.53 -0.99
N VAL A 91 -7.97 -8.82 -0.87
CA VAL A 91 -8.74 -9.88 -1.54
C VAL A 91 -10.15 -9.97 -0.96
N THR A 92 -10.29 -9.96 0.36
CA THR A 92 -11.60 -10.00 1.03
C THR A 92 -12.44 -8.77 0.70
N GLY A 93 -11.83 -7.57 0.67
CA GLY A 93 -12.52 -6.35 0.28
C GLY A 93 -12.99 -6.36 -1.18
N LEU A 94 -12.20 -6.96 -2.09
CA LEU A 94 -12.64 -7.13 -3.48
C LEU A 94 -13.82 -8.10 -3.60
N SER A 95 -13.86 -9.14 -2.76
CA SER A 95 -14.96 -10.11 -2.74
C SER A 95 -16.28 -9.53 -2.25
N MET A 96 -16.25 -8.51 -1.40
CA MET A 96 -17.45 -7.81 -0.91
C MET A 96 -18.03 -6.81 -1.90
N VAL A 97 -17.26 -6.44 -2.92
CA VAL A 97 -17.71 -5.43 -3.86
C VAL A 97 -18.74 -6.03 -4.81
N ASP A 98 -19.97 -5.52 -4.70
CA ASP A 98 -21.02 -5.76 -5.68
C ASP A 98 -20.66 -5.12 -7.02
N ASN A 99 -20.06 -5.92 -7.91
CA ASN A 99 -19.63 -5.49 -9.24
C ASN A 99 -20.78 -4.90 -10.07
N THR A 100 -22.03 -5.30 -9.81
CA THR A 100 -23.25 -4.77 -10.45
C THR A 100 -23.49 -3.30 -10.10
N ARG A 101 -23.26 -2.92 -8.85
CA ARG A 101 -23.51 -1.56 -8.33
C ARG A 101 -22.47 -0.56 -8.84
N ILE A 102 -21.21 -0.97 -8.93
CA ILE A 102 -20.11 -0.12 -9.43
C ILE A 102 -20.21 0.10 -10.94
N LEU A 103 -20.56 -0.94 -11.72
CA LEU A 103 -20.85 -0.79 -13.14
C LEU A 103 -22.06 0.12 -13.37
N GLY A 104 -23.07 0.08 -12.48
CA GLY A 104 -24.22 0.97 -12.51
C GLY A 104 -23.88 2.45 -12.26
N ILE A 105 -23.00 2.76 -11.30
CA ILE A 105 -22.57 4.14 -11.01
C ILE A 105 -21.63 4.67 -12.11
N ALA A 106 -20.71 3.84 -12.60
CA ALA A 106 -19.81 4.20 -13.70
C ALA A 106 -20.56 4.39 -15.02
N ALA A 107 -21.57 3.56 -15.31
CA ALA A 107 -22.45 3.73 -16.46
C ALA A 107 -23.40 4.92 -16.28
N GLY A 108 -23.97 5.11 -15.09
CA GLY A 108 -24.88 6.23 -14.77
C GLY A 108 -24.21 7.61 -14.86
N SER A 109 -22.91 7.71 -14.55
CA SER A 109 -22.12 8.94 -14.73
C SER A 109 -21.87 9.29 -16.21
N LEU A 110 -21.92 8.30 -17.11
CA LEU A 110 -21.76 8.49 -18.56
C LEU A 110 -23.09 8.71 -19.29
N ILE A 111 -24.22 8.46 -18.63
CA ILE A 111 -25.56 8.65 -19.20
C ILE A 111 -26.04 10.05 -18.83
N SER A 112 -26.27 10.87 -19.85
CA SER A 112 -26.87 12.20 -19.73
C SER A 112 -28.20 12.13 -18.95
N PRO A 113 -28.51 13.07 -18.04
CA PRO A 113 -29.71 13.02 -17.19
C PRO A 113 -31.04 13.13 -17.98
N ALA A 114 -30.98 13.28 -19.30
CA ALA A 114 -32.12 13.32 -20.20
C ALA A 114 -32.76 11.95 -20.50
N ALA A 115 -32.24 10.84 -19.95
CA ALA A 115 -32.79 9.49 -20.12
C ALA A 115 -33.50 8.92 -18.88
N ALA A 116 -33.87 9.78 -17.91
CA ALA A 116 -34.45 9.37 -16.63
C ALA A 116 -35.98 9.53 -16.57
N ASP A 117 -36.72 9.06 -17.58
CA ASP A 117 -38.20 9.01 -17.54
C ASP A 117 -38.78 7.76 -18.23
N THR A 118 -38.22 6.58 -17.95
CA THR A 118 -38.88 5.31 -18.22
C THR A 118 -38.61 4.33 -17.09
N ASP A 119 -39.43 4.45 -16.05
CA ASP A 119 -40.10 3.39 -15.32
C ASP A 119 -39.51 1.98 -15.49
N ARG A 120 -38.73 1.55 -14.49
CA ARG A 120 -38.79 0.16 -14.05
C ARG A 120 -38.46 0.09 -12.57
N GLU A 121 -39.49 0.27 -11.75
CA GLU A 121 -39.55 -0.35 -10.43
C GLU A 121 -39.45 -1.87 -10.63
N MET A 122 -38.21 -2.36 -10.73
CA MET A 122 -37.92 -3.75 -10.48
C MET A 122 -37.58 -3.79 -8.99
N GLU A 123 -38.60 -3.98 -8.16
CA GLU A 123 -38.42 -4.53 -6.83
C GLU A 123 -37.73 -5.89 -7.03
N THR A 124 -36.40 -5.88 -6.99
CA THR A 124 -35.61 -7.07 -6.78
C THR A 124 -35.88 -7.50 -5.35
N HIS A 125 -36.98 -8.23 -5.15
CA HIS A 125 -37.08 -9.17 -4.05
C HIS A 125 -36.01 -10.23 -4.31
N GLU A 126 -34.76 -9.89 -4.01
CA GLU A 126 -33.71 -10.87 -3.87
C GLU A 126 -34.10 -11.70 -2.66
N THR A 127 -34.58 -12.92 -2.93
CA THR A 127 -34.53 -14.00 -1.95
C THR A 127 -33.07 -14.31 -1.74
N SER A 128 -32.39 -13.43 -1.01
CA SER A 128 -31.07 -13.62 -0.45
C SER A 128 -31.16 -14.87 0.41
N SER A 129 -30.58 -15.95 -0.11
CA SER A 129 -30.53 -17.24 0.58
C SER A 129 -29.86 -17.02 1.93
N SER A 130 -30.25 -17.77 2.96
CA SER A 130 -29.54 -17.72 4.26
C SER A 130 -28.04 -17.96 4.11
N ALA A 131 -27.64 -18.71 3.08
CA ALA A 131 -26.25 -18.93 2.72
C ALA A 131 -25.52 -17.67 2.22
N ASP A 132 -26.20 -16.78 1.49
CA ASP A 132 -25.59 -15.56 0.96
C ASP A 132 -25.40 -14.52 2.08
N TYR A 133 -26.33 -14.43 3.02
CA TYR A 133 -26.19 -13.60 4.22
C TYR A 133 -25.06 -14.05 5.13
N GLU A 134 -25.01 -15.34 5.46
CA GLU A 134 -23.90 -15.92 6.22
C GLU A 134 -22.58 -15.65 5.49
N SER A 135 -22.59 -15.71 4.14
CA SER A 135 -21.42 -15.44 3.32
C SER A 135 -20.91 -13.99 3.41
N ALA A 136 -21.82 -13.03 3.44
CA ALA A 136 -21.48 -11.62 3.53
C ALA A 136 -20.96 -11.26 4.93
N GLU A 137 -21.61 -11.78 5.97
CA GLU A 137 -21.24 -11.52 7.37
C GLU A 137 -19.83 -12.05 7.71
N TRP A 138 -19.49 -13.29 7.29
CA TRP A 138 -18.12 -13.80 7.53
C TRP A 138 -17.07 -13.01 6.76
N LEU A 139 -17.39 -12.57 5.54
CA LEU A 139 -16.48 -11.75 4.76
C LEU A 139 -16.21 -10.46 5.53
N GLU A 140 -17.26 -9.78 6.00
CA GLU A 140 -17.19 -8.51 6.73
C GLU A 140 -16.29 -8.64 7.97
N GLU A 141 -16.58 -9.65 8.80
CA GLU A 141 -15.79 -9.94 9.99
C GLU A 141 -14.32 -10.23 9.65
N LEU A 142 -14.07 -11.02 8.60
CA LEU A 142 -12.71 -11.33 8.18
C LEU A 142 -11.97 -10.11 7.65
N HIS A 143 -12.65 -9.22 6.91
CA HIS A 143 -12.06 -8.00 6.38
C HIS A 143 -11.72 -7.03 7.50
N GLU A 144 -12.64 -6.82 8.45
CA GLU A 144 -12.40 -5.98 9.62
C GLU A 144 -11.24 -6.53 10.45
N PHE A 145 -11.25 -7.84 10.75
CA PHE A 145 -10.18 -8.51 11.46
C PHE A 145 -8.83 -8.37 10.74
N ALA A 146 -8.81 -8.60 9.42
CA ALA A 146 -7.61 -8.48 8.61
C ALA A 146 -7.11 -7.03 8.53
N ALA A 147 -8.01 -6.06 8.42
CA ALA A 147 -7.68 -4.63 8.41
C ALA A 147 -7.06 -4.20 9.75
N ASN A 148 -7.69 -4.57 10.87
CA ASN A 148 -7.18 -4.30 12.22
C ASN A 148 -5.84 -4.99 12.48
N THR A 149 -5.67 -6.24 12.02
CA THR A 149 -4.39 -6.96 12.09
C THR A 149 -3.31 -6.27 11.29
N THR A 150 -3.63 -5.82 10.07
CA THR A 150 -2.70 -5.08 9.21
C THR A 150 -2.27 -3.77 9.86
N LEU A 151 -3.21 -3.02 10.44
CA LEU A 151 -2.92 -1.78 11.16
C LEU A 151 -2.01 -2.01 12.37
N GLY A 152 -2.30 -3.05 13.17
CA GLY A 152 -1.47 -3.44 14.31
C GLY A 152 -0.05 -3.83 13.90
N LEU A 153 0.10 -4.63 12.85
CA LEU A 153 1.40 -4.99 12.28
C LEU A 153 2.15 -3.77 11.72
N ALA A 154 1.44 -2.81 11.13
CA ALA A 154 2.03 -1.58 10.61
C ALA A 154 2.55 -0.69 11.77
N GLY A 155 1.78 -0.58 12.85
CA GLY A 155 2.24 0.06 14.09
C GLY A 155 3.48 -0.61 14.66
N ALA A 156 3.48 -1.95 14.76
CA ALA A 156 4.64 -2.72 15.19
C ALA A 156 5.86 -2.53 14.27
N HIS A 157 5.65 -2.44 12.95
CA HIS A 157 6.70 -2.16 11.98
C HIS A 157 7.37 -0.81 12.23
N ILE A 158 6.56 0.24 12.38
CA ILE A 158 7.05 1.60 12.63
C ILE A 158 7.78 1.65 13.98
N LEU A 159 7.20 1.06 15.02
CA LEU A 159 7.79 1.00 16.36
C LEU A 159 9.15 0.28 16.32
N PHE A 160 9.24 -0.87 15.64
CA PHE A 160 10.49 -1.61 15.48
C PHE A 160 11.57 -0.75 14.81
N LEU A 161 11.22 0.01 13.76
CA LEU A 161 12.14 0.93 13.10
C LEU A 161 12.58 2.09 14.00
N LEU A 162 11.66 2.66 14.77
CA LEU A 162 11.94 3.75 15.71
C LEU A 162 12.76 3.32 16.92
N LEU A 163 12.68 2.06 17.35
CA LEU A 163 13.46 1.54 18.48
C LEU A 163 14.85 1.06 18.04
N LEU A 164 14.95 0.27 16.98
CA LEU A 164 16.17 -0.45 16.63
C LEU A 164 16.94 0.15 15.44
N ARG A 165 16.28 1.00 14.63
CA ARG A 165 16.83 1.46 13.34
C ARG A 165 16.54 2.96 13.07
N ARG A 166 16.59 3.81 14.10
CA ARG A 166 16.31 5.27 14.02
C ARG A 166 16.98 5.97 12.83
N ARG A 167 18.24 5.64 12.53
CA ARG A 167 19.00 6.26 11.43
C ARG A 167 18.45 5.91 10.04
N PHE A 168 17.80 4.77 9.87
CA PHE A 168 17.14 4.40 8.61
C PHE A 168 15.76 5.03 8.48
N ALA A 169 15.01 5.18 9.58
CA ALA A 169 13.71 5.86 9.59
C ALA A 169 13.83 7.33 9.17
N LEU A 170 14.85 8.05 9.66
CA LEU A 170 15.10 9.45 9.29
C LEU A 170 15.42 9.65 7.80
N ASN A 171 15.96 8.62 7.13
CA ASN A 171 16.21 8.67 5.69
C ASN A 171 14.93 8.55 4.85
N MET A 172 13.79 8.16 5.40
CA MET A 172 12.50 8.08 4.69
C MET A 172 11.73 9.40 4.68
N ILE A 173 12.10 10.36 5.52
CA ILE A 173 11.49 11.69 5.58
C ILE A 173 12.13 12.58 4.49
N PRO A 174 11.34 13.14 3.56
CA PRO A 174 11.85 14.12 2.60
C PRO A 174 12.50 15.31 3.34
N GLY A 175 13.76 15.63 3.04
CA GLY A 175 14.46 16.80 3.60
C GLY A 175 15.52 16.52 4.67
N PHE A 176 15.55 15.32 5.29
CA PHE A 176 16.56 14.97 6.31
C PHE A 176 17.73 14.11 5.79
N GLY A 177 17.86 13.99 4.46
CA GLY A 177 18.93 13.24 3.81
C GLY A 177 20.28 13.95 3.90
N ASN A 178 21.02 13.67 4.97
CA ASN A 178 22.45 13.89 5.18
C ASN A 178 23.13 14.94 4.27
N SER A 179 22.92 16.23 4.55
CA SER A 179 23.56 17.38 3.89
C SER A 179 25.10 17.41 4.00
N ARG A 180 25.73 16.39 4.58
CA ARG A 180 27.16 16.37 4.88
C ARG A 180 28.08 16.09 3.69
N ALA A 181 27.54 15.69 2.53
CA ALA A 181 28.36 15.34 1.38
C ALA A 181 28.69 16.51 0.43
N LYS A 182 28.04 17.68 0.57
CA LYS A 182 28.25 18.81 -0.36
C LYS A 182 29.30 19.83 0.08
N SER A 183 29.83 19.73 1.30
CA SER A 183 30.77 20.73 1.82
C SER A 183 32.26 20.43 1.59
N ARG A 184 32.65 19.27 1.06
CA ARG A 184 34.07 18.83 1.06
C ARG A 184 34.76 18.76 -0.30
N SER A 185 34.18 19.35 -1.37
CA SER A 185 34.86 19.39 -2.68
C SER A 185 35.10 20.80 -3.24
N THR A 186 34.73 21.87 -2.53
CA THR A 186 34.96 23.25 -3.00
C THR A 186 36.27 23.88 -2.52
N HIS A 187 37.11 23.14 -1.79
CA HIS A 187 38.33 23.70 -1.19
C HIS A 187 39.66 23.12 -1.72
N ALA A 188 39.64 22.27 -2.74
CA ALA A 188 40.85 21.61 -3.27
C ALA A 188 41.13 21.97 -4.74
N THR A 189 40.90 23.22 -5.13
CA THR A 189 41.33 23.73 -6.44
C THR A 189 41.88 25.14 -6.26
N GLY A 190 43.07 25.22 -5.67
CA GLY A 190 43.81 26.44 -5.45
C GLY A 190 45.30 26.17 -5.57
N THR A 191 45.79 26.14 -6.82
CA THR A 191 47.08 26.69 -7.27
C THR A 191 48.37 26.31 -6.53
N ALA A 192 49.23 25.53 -7.18
CA ALA A 192 50.67 25.79 -7.20
C ALA A 192 51.33 25.12 -8.41
N SER A 193 51.89 25.96 -9.28
CA SER A 193 52.54 25.69 -10.56
C SER A 193 54.03 25.32 -10.42
N LEU A 194 54.42 24.27 -11.16
CA LEU A 194 55.69 23.90 -11.83
C LEU A 194 57.08 24.12 -11.16
N PRO A 195 58.02 23.15 -11.35
CA PRO A 195 59.42 23.26 -10.95
C PRO A 195 60.28 23.95 -12.03
N GLY A 196 61.29 24.70 -11.58
CA GLY A 196 62.42 25.20 -12.38
C GLY A 196 63.73 24.63 -11.85
#